data_AF-A0A9X7J166-F1
#
_entry.id   AF-A0A9X7J166-F1
#
_cell.length_a   1.000
_cell.length_b   1.000
_cell.length_c   1.000
_cell.angle_alpha   90.00
_cell.angle_beta   90.00
_cell.angle_gamma   90.00
#
_symmetry.space_group_name_H-M   'P 1'
#
loop_
_entity.id
_entity.type
_entity.pdbx_description
1 polymer ?
#
loop_
_entity_poly.entity_id
_entity_poly.type
_entity_poly.pdbx_seq_one_letter_code
_entity_poly.pdbx_strand_id
1 'polypeptide(L)'
;MADLAGANLYFSQRLNSQAWESASQTDKEKALLTAERQLELYRDRVDATRFSYAVYEQAIWLLEGDERAKLQQAGVAHANIGSLTEIYKPRHDPAIAPQAWYFLRGPSLKAGGLR
;
A
#
# COMPACT_ATOMS: atom_id res chain seq x y z
N MET A 1 -8.55 6.05 13.51
CA MET A 1 -7.48 6.71 12.72
C MET A 1 -6.27 5.82 12.75
N ALA A 2 -5.49 5.78 11.67
CA ALA A 2 -4.20 5.11 11.66
C ALA A 2 -3.23 5.91 12.54
N ASP A 3 -2.61 5.26 13.53
CA ASP A 3 -1.67 5.91 14.44
C ASP A 3 -0.38 5.10 14.55
N LEU A 4 0.65 5.71 15.12
CA LEU A 4 1.98 5.11 15.19
C LEU A 4 2.01 3.85 16.08
N ALA A 5 1.21 3.82 17.15
CA ALA A 5 1.09 2.66 18.02
C ALA A 5 0.44 1.47 17.30
N GLY A 6 -0.66 1.71 16.57
CA GLY A 6 -1.35 0.71 15.76
C GLY A 6 -0.49 0.21 14.60
N ALA A 7 0.27 1.10 13.96
CA ALA A 7 1.22 0.72 12.91
C ALA A 7 2.33 -0.18 13.46
N ASN A 8 2.94 0.16 14.59
CA ASN A 8 3.98 -0.67 15.23
C ASN A 8 3.46 -2.07 15.59
N LEU A 9 2.24 -2.15 16.14
CA LEU A 9 1.61 -3.43 16.45
C LEU A 9 1.34 -4.25 15.18
N TYR A 10 0.81 -3.62 14.12
CA TYR A 10 0.59 -4.26 12.83
C TYR A 10 1.88 -4.83 12.25
N PHE A 11 2.96 -4.04 12.21
CA PHE A 11 4.23 -4.46 11.62
C PHE A 11 4.98 -5.50 12.44
N SER A 12 4.77 -5.59 13.75
CA SER A 12 5.36 -6.65 14.59
C SER A 12 4.96 -8.08 14.19
N GLN A 13 3.85 -8.22 13.46
CA GLN A 13 3.31 -9.51 13.02
C GLN A 13 3.45 -9.70 11.50
N ARG A 14 3.87 -8.67 10.78
CA ARG A 14 3.97 -8.66 9.31
C ARG A 14 5.37 -9.06 8.88
N LEU A 15 5.47 -9.92 7.88
CA LEU A 15 6.74 -10.19 7.20
C LEU A 15 7.22 -8.95 6.42
N ASN A 16 8.53 -8.84 6.18
CA ASN A 16 9.15 -7.75 5.42
C ASN A 16 8.90 -6.34 6.03
N SER A 17 8.84 -6.23 7.35
CA SER A 17 8.69 -4.97 8.09
C SER A 17 9.99 -4.17 8.24
N GLN A 18 11.11 -4.63 7.69
CA GLN A 18 12.45 -4.08 7.93
C GLN A 18 12.56 -2.58 7.63
N ALA A 19 11.92 -2.10 6.55
CA ALA A 19 11.93 -0.69 6.20
C ALA A 19 11.22 0.16 7.27
N TRP A 20 10.10 -0.33 7.81
CA TRP A 20 9.44 0.30 8.95
C TRP A 20 10.33 0.24 10.20
N GLU A 21 10.91 -0.90 10.53
CA GLU A 21 11.75 -1.06 11.73
C GLU A 21 12.98 -0.14 11.72
N SER A 22 13.62 0.02 10.57
CA SER A 22 14.80 0.86 10.38
C SER A 22 14.51 2.37 10.27
N ALA A 23 13.26 2.76 9.97
CA ALA A 23 12.89 4.15 9.77
C ALA A 23 12.87 4.93 11.10
N SER A 24 13.30 6.20 11.03
CA SER A 24 13.20 7.12 12.17
C SER A 24 11.73 7.36 12.54
N GLN A 25 11.47 7.73 13.80
CA GLN A 25 10.10 8.05 14.23
C GLN A 25 9.48 9.18 13.40
N THR A 26 10.27 10.21 13.09
CA THR A 26 9.84 11.32 12.22
C THR A 26 9.44 10.84 10.83
N ASP A 27 10.15 9.88 10.25
CA ASP A 27 9.84 9.37 8.91
C ASP A 27 8.61 8.47 8.93
N LYS A 28 8.41 7.68 10.00
CA LYS A 28 7.17 6.91 10.22
C LYS A 28 5.94 7.80 10.27
N GLU A 29 6.01 8.89 11.02
CA GLU A 29 4.91 9.85 11.15
C GLU A 29 4.60 10.53 9.80
N LYS A 30 5.64 10.97 9.07
CA LYS A 30 5.49 11.54 7.73
C LYS A 30 4.89 10.53 6.74
N ALA A 31 5.34 9.28 6.78
CA ALA A 31 4.86 8.22 5.90
C ALA A 31 3.37 7.92 6.16
N LEU A 32 2.97 7.81 7.43
CA LEU A 32 1.55 7.61 7.79
C LEU A 32 0.67 8.77 7.32
N LEU A 33 1.09 10.02 7.55
CA LEU A 33 0.33 11.20 7.13
C LEU A 33 0.21 11.28 5.60
N THR A 34 1.29 10.97 4.89
CA THR A 34 1.30 10.95 3.42
C THR A 34 0.41 9.84 2.88
N ALA A 35 0.50 8.64 3.44
CA ALA A 35 -0.33 7.50 3.11
C ALA A 35 -1.82 7.78 3.34
N GLU A 36 -2.19 8.32 4.50
CA GLU A 36 -3.58 8.66 4.83
C GLU A 36 -4.14 9.66 3.82
N ARG A 37 -3.38 10.71 3.48
CA ARG A 37 -3.79 11.69 2.46
C ARG A 37 -3.95 11.07 1.08
N GLN A 38 -3.09 10.12 0.68
CA GLN A 38 -3.20 9.43 -0.61
C GLN A 38 -4.45 8.55 -0.69
N LEU A 39 -4.86 7.96 0.44
CA LEU A 39 -6.01 7.05 0.49
C LEU A 39 -7.32 7.71 0.90
N GLU A 40 -7.33 9.02 1.21
CA GLU A 40 -8.50 9.75 1.72
C GLU A 40 -9.77 9.53 0.88
N LEU A 41 -9.64 9.49 -0.44
CA LEU A 41 -10.76 9.25 -1.38
C LEU A 41 -11.43 7.86 -1.24
N TYR A 42 -10.78 6.95 -0.52
CA TYR A 42 -11.26 5.59 -0.27
C TYR A 42 -11.74 5.39 1.17
N ARG A 43 -11.61 6.41 2.05
CA ARG A 43 -11.97 6.33 3.48
C ARG A 43 -13.38 5.82 3.69
N ASP A 44 -14.35 6.36 2.95
CA ASP A 44 -15.76 6.03 3.12
C ASP A 44 -16.19 4.72 2.43
N ARG A 45 -15.28 4.06 1.71
CA ARG A 45 -15.57 2.82 0.96
C ARG A 45 -15.36 1.56 1.76
N VAL A 46 -14.63 1.65 2.87
CA VAL A 46 -14.23 0.52 3.71
C VAL A 46 -14.41 0.86 5.18
N ASP A 47 -14.47 -0.16 6.04
CA ASP A 47 -14.49 0.06 7.48
C ASP A 47 -13.15 0.64 7.97
N ALA A 48 -13.19 1.25 9.16
CA ALA A 48 -12.04 1.94 9.74
C ALA A 48 -10.82 1.02 9.94
N THR A 49 -11.02 -0.26 10.23
CA THR A 49 -9.92 -1.22 10.43
C THR A 49 -9.22 -1.52 9.11
N ARG A 50 -9.98 -1.82 8.05
CA ARG A 50 -9.42 -2.01 6.71
C ARG A 50 -8.75 -0.76 6.17
N PHE A 51 -9.32 0.41 6.43
CA PHE A 51 -8.70 1.67 6.06
C PHE A 51 -7.35 1.83 6.75
N SER A 52 -7.27 1.60 8.07
CA SER A 52 -6.01 1.67 8.81
C SER A 52 -4.95 0.70 8.27
N TYR A 53 -5.32 -0.54 7.94
CA TYR A 53 -4.38 -1.48 7.32
C TYR A 53 -3.91 -1.05 5.93
N ALA A 54 -4.80 -0.48 5.12
CA ALA A 54 -4.43 0.10 3.84
C ALA A 54 -3.42 1.24 4.01
N VAL A 55 -3.63 2.12 4.99
CA VAL A 55 -2.71 3.21 5.32
C VAL A 55 -1.34 2.68 5.77
N TYR A 56 -1.30 1.62 6.59
CA TYR A 56 -0.04 1.01 7.01
C TYR A 56 0.73 0.44 5.82
N GLU A 57 0.08 -0.36 4.97
CA GLU A 57 0.73 -0.92 3.78
C GLU A 57 1.21 0.17 2.81
N GLN A 58 0.46 1.26 2.66
CA GLN A 58 0.90 2.40 1.87
C GLN A 58 2.11 3.11 2.52
N ALA A 59 2.13 3.26 3.84
CA ALA A 59 3.20 3.93 4.56
C ALA A 59 4.52 3.15 4.50
N ILE A 60 4.51 1.82 4.68
CA ILE A 60 5.73 1.03 4.53
C ILE A 60 6.23 1.05 3.08
N TRP A 61 5.34 1.07 2.09
CA TRP A 61 5.71 1.19 0.68
C TRP A 61 6.40 2.54 0.37
N LEU A 62 5.97 3.63 1.00
CA LEU A 62 6.66 4.93 0.93
C LEU A 62 8.03 4.91 1.61
N LEU A 63 8.20 4.13 2.70
CA LEU A 63 9.45 4.01 3.45
C LEU A 63 10.47 3.05 2.83
N GLU A 64 10.03 1.97 2.20
CA GLU A 64 10.87 1.07 1.38
C GLU A 64 11.58 1.85 0.26
N GLY A 65 11.09 3.05 0.00
CA GLY A 65 11.59 3.93 -1.02
C GLY A 65 10.88 3.61 -2.30
N ASP A 66 10.71 4.68 -3.05
CA ASP A 66 10.06 4.73 -4.34
C ASP A 66 10.90 3.93 -5.35
N GLU A 67 10.91 2.60 -5.29
CA GLU A 67 11.59 1.75 -6.28
C GLU A 67 11.09 2.13 -7.68
N ARG A 68 9.82 2.53 -7.80
CA ARG A 68 9.27 3.13 -9.02
C ARG A 68 9.82 4.51 -9.34
N ALA A 69 9.91 5.49 -8.43
CA ALA A 69 10.55 6.76 -8.80
C ALA A 69 12.05 6.63 -9.05
N LYS A 70 12.76 5.72 -8.37
CA LYS A 70 14.16 5.37 -8.70
C LYS A 70 14.26 4.72 -10.09
N LEU A 71 13.37 3.78 -10.43
CA LEU A 71 13.33 3.14 -11.74
C LEU A 71 12.85 4.09 -12.86
N GLN A 72 11.90 4.98 -12.58
CA GLN A 72 11.42 6.02 -13.51
C GLN A 72 12.45 7.14 -13.71
N GLN A 73 13.16 7.57 -12.66
CA GLN A 73 14.31 8.48 -12.78
C GLN A 73 15.47 7.83 -13.54
N ALA A 74 15.63 6.51 -13.43
CA ALA A 74 16.60 5.74 -14.21
C ALA A 74 16.14 5.41 -15.64
N GLY A 75 14.97 5.90 -16.09
CA GLY A 75 14.46 5.69 -17.45
C GLY A 75 13.92 4.28 -17.73
N VAL A 76 13.76 3.45 -16.69
CA VAL A 76 13.28 2.07 -16.80
C VAL A 76 11.75 2.08 -16.84
N ALA A 77 11.19 2.10 -18.05
CA ALA A 77 9.75 2.02 -18.26
C ALA A 77 9.17 0.64 -17.93
N HIS A 78 9.98 -0.42 -17.91
CA HIS A 78 9.60 -1.82 -17.63
C HIS A 78 10.74 -2.57 -16.92
N ALA A 79 10.46 -3.19 -15.77
CA ALA A 79 11.36 -4.18 -15.18
C ALA A 79 10.96 -5.58 -15.69
N ASN A 80 11.81 -6.18 -16.53
CA ASN A 80 11.69 -7.60 -16.87
C ASN A 80 12.30 -8.42 -15.74
N ILE A 81 11.47 -8.84 -14.78
CA ILE A 81 11.81 -9.97 -13.91
C ILE A 81 11.44 -11.22 -14.70
N GLY A 82 12.42 -12.11 -14.89
CA GLY A 82 12.43 -13.19 -15.89
C GLY A 82 11.10 -13.91 -16.12
N SER A 83 10.80 -14.17 -17.39
CA SER A 83 9.78 -15.12 -17.88
C SER A 83 8.33 -14.96 -17.38
N LEU A 84 8.00 -13.92 -16.62
CA LEU A 84 6.65 -13.67 -16.11
C LEU A 84 6.25 -12.24 -16.45
N THR A 85 5.56 -12.10 -17.58
CA THR A 85 4.84 -10.87 -17.91
C THR A 85 3.66 -10.74 -16.97
N GLU A 86 3.85 -10.07 -15.83
CA GLU A 86 2.75 -9.75 -14.93
C GLU A 86 1.92 -8.63 -15.58
N ILE A 87 0.89 -9.02 -16.34
CA ILE A 87 -0.07 -8.07 -16.92
C ILE A 87 -0.90 -7.49 -15.77
N TYR A 88 -0.42 -6.39 -15.19
CA TYR A 88 -1.16 -5.57 -14.24
C TYR A 88 -2.44 -5.06 -14.93
N LYS A 89 -3.57 -5.73 -14.67
CA LYS A 89 -4.88 -5.32 -15.18
C LYS A 89 -5.18 -3.88 -14.73
N PRO A 90 -5.78 -3.04 -15.59
CA PRO A 90 -5.90 -1.58 -15.42
C PRO A 90 -6.88 -1.11 -14.31
N ARG A 91 -7.17 -1.94 -13.31
CA ARG A 91 -8.04 -1.63 -12.16
C ARG A 91 -7.27 -1.37 -10.86
N HIS A 92 -5.98 -1.06 -10.95
CA HIS A 92 -5.12 -0.77 -9.80
C HIS A 92 -4.45 0.58 -10.03
N ASP A 93 -4.67 1.52 -9.12
CA ASP A 93 -3.99 2.82 -9.16
C ASP A 93 -2.49 2.59 -8.94
N PRO A 94 -1.61 2.92 -9.90
CA PRO A 94 -0.17 2.69 -9.76
C PRO A 94 0.47 3.50 -8.63
N ALA A 95 -0.21 4.50 -8.07
CA ALA A 95 0.23 5.28 -6.92
C ALA A 95 -0.13 4.64 -5.57
N ILE A 96 -0.85 3.52 -5.56
CA ILE A 96 -1.25 2.80 -4.35
C ILE A 96 -0.46 1.50 -4.27
N ALA A 97 0.01 1.14 -3.07
CA ALA A 97 0.68 -0.11 -2.81
C ALA A 97 -0.27 -1.28 -3.12
N PRO A 98 0.19 -2.35 -3.79
CA PRO A 98 -0.65 -3.51 -4.13
C PRO A 98 -1.41 -4.08 -2.93
N GLN A 99 -0.72 -4.16 -1.78
CA GLN A 99 -1.30 -4.67 -0.55
C GLN A 99 -2.32 -3.69 0.07
N ALA A 100 -2.07 -2.38 -0.02
CA ALA A 100 -3.06 -1.37 0.37
C ALA A 100 -4.32 -1.46 -0.51
N TRP A 101 -4.16 -1.66 -1.82
CA TRP A 101 -5.28 -1.81 -2.74
C TRP A 101 -6.15 -3.03 -2.43
N TYR A 102 -5.56 -4.12 -1.93
CA TYR A 102 -6.31 -5.30 -1.48
C TYR A 102 -7.29 -4.94 -0.36
N PHE A 103 -6.84 -4.17 0.64
CA PHE A 103 -7.69 -3.72 1.73
C PHE A 103 -8.77 -2.73 1.27
N LEU A 104 -8.46 -1.87 0.29
CA LEU A 104 -9.40 -0.88 -0.25
C LEU A 104 -10.47 -1.46 -1.17
N ARG A 105 -10.16 -2.51 -1.95
CA ARG A 105 -11.10 -3.07 -2.93
C ARG A 105 -12.27 -3.82 -2.27
N GLY A 106 -12.15 -4.15 -0.99
CA GLY A 106 -13.11 -4.98 -0.26
C GLY A 106 -13.26 -6.38 -0.89
N PRO A 107 -14.02 -7.29 -0.25
CA PRO A 107 -14.40 -8.54 -0.92
C PRO A 107 -15.17 -8.14 -2.18
N SER A 108 -14.65 -8.53 -3.34
CA SER A 108 -15.43 -8.56 -4.56
C SER A 108 -16.54 -9.60 -4.35
N LEU A 109 -17.65 -9.21 -3.72
CA LEU A 109 -18.89 -9.94 -3.83
C LEU A 109 -19.21 -9.90 -5.31
N LYS A 110 -18.80 -10.96 -6.02
CA LYS A 110 -19.44 -11.34 -7.27
C LYS A 110 -20.89 -11.55 -6.88
N ALA A 111 -21.72 -10.52 -7.03
CA ALA A 111 -23.10 -10.70 -7.43
C ALA A 111 -23.05 -11.29 -8.85
N GLY A 112 -22.61 -12.55 -8.94
CA GLY A 112 -22.90 -13.38 -10.08
C GLY A 112 -24.40 -13.57 -10.05
N GLY A 113 -25.10 -12.82 -10.90
CA GLY A 113 -26.48 -13.12 -11.22
C GLY A 113 -26.54 -14.59 -11.60
N LEU A 114 -27.16 -15.39 -10.75
CA LEU A 114 -27.64 -16.71 -11.08
C LEU A 114 -29.14 -16.58 -11.22
N ARG A 115 -29.51 -16.36 -12.48
CA ARG A 115 -30.71 -16.81 -13.21
C ARG A 115 -32.07 -16.72 -12.51
#